data_AF-A0A7C4R8F3-F1
#
_entry.id   AF-A0A7C4R8F3-F1
#
_cell.length_a   1.000
_cell.length_b   1.000
_cell.length_c   1.000
_cell.angle_alpha   90.00
_cell.angle_beta   90.00
_cell.angle_gamma   90.00
#
_symmetry.space_group_name_H-M   'P 1'
#
loop_
_entity.id
_entity.type
_entity.pdbx_description
1 polymer ?
#
loop_
_entity_poly.entity_id
_entity_poly.type
_entity_poly.pdbx_seq_one_letter_code
_entity_poly.pdbx_strand_id
1 'polypeptide(L)'
;NIQIPREEIPKIDIEFPAKASVLPDPFATALSDLSAVANYINFRLTQDALELKDADTQKRIVRLSRENNSLLDASVEGEVSSDYDVSYLAPLSKLIKLASTLDIYMGSGIPLKIDLGLSAGGRVIYYLAPRA
;
A
#
# COMPACT_ATOMS: atom_id res chain seq x y z
N ASN A 1 -26.48 13.57 31.23
CA ASN A 1 -25.63 13.83 30.04
C ASN A 1 -24.25 13.26 30.27
N ILE A 2 -23.96 12.07 29.73
CA ILE A 2 -22.61 11.48 29.78
C ILE A 2 -21.88 11.97 28.52
N GLN A 3 -20.87 12.81 28.70
CA GLN A 3 -19.94 13.16 27.62
C GLN A 3 -18.94 12.01 27.49
N ILE A 4 -18.97 11.32 26.36
CA ILE A 4 -17.96 10.32 26.01
C ILE A 4 -16.71 11.12 25.63
N PRO A 5 -15.58 10.98 26.34
CA PRO A 5 -14.36 11.67 25.94
C PRO A 5 -13.98 11.21 24.53
N ARG A 6 -13.73 12.18 23.63
CA ARG A 6 -13.17 11.89 22.31
C ARG A 6 -11.79 11.28 22.55
N GLU A 7 -11.61 10.04 22.12
CA GLU A 7 -10.30 9.41 22.06
C GLU A 7 -9.42 10.24 21.10
N GLU A 8 -8.36 10.85 21.63
CA GLU A 8 -7.41 11.58 20.80
C GLU A 8 -6.61 10.57 19.97
N ILE A 9 -6.75 10.63 18.64
CA ILE A 9 -5.94 9.79 17.76
C ILE A 9 -4.49 10.28 17.88
N PRO A 10 -3.55 9.44 18.36
CA PRO A 10 -2.16 9.84 18.48
C PRO A 10 -1.60 10.20 17.09
N LYS A 11 -0.79 11.27 17.04
CA LYS A 11 -0.06 11.60 15.81
C LYS A 11 0.92 10.46 15.51
N ILE A 12 0.70 9.79 14.39
CA ILE A 12 1.62 8.79 13.87
C ILE A 12 2.80 9.54 13.27
N ASP A 13 3.94 9.52 13.97
CA ASP A 13 5.21 10.07 13.51
C ASP A 13 6.12 8.92 13.10
N ILE A 14 5.96 8.47 11.85
CA ILE A 14 6.74 7.39 11.26
C ILE A 14 7.53 7.99 10.09
N GLU A 15 8.85 7.86 10.15
CA GLU A 15 9.71 8.11 9.00
C GLU A 15 9.68 6.88 8.07
N PHE A 16 9.23 7.09 6.84
CA PHE A 16 9.18 6.04 5.84
C PHE A 16 10.43 6.13 4.95
N PRO A 17 11.29 5.10 4.92
CA PRO A 17 12.52 5.11 4.13
C PRO A 17 12.26 4.95 2.63
N ALA A 18 11.05 4.55 2.24
CA ALA A 18 10.70 4.35 0.84
C ALA A 18 9.32 4.91 0.48
N LYS A 19 9.22 5.40 -0.76
CA LYS A 19 7.98 5.88 -1.39
C LYS A 19 7.88 5.32 -2.82
N ALA A 20 6.70 4.88 -3.21
CA ALA A 20 6.34 4.62 -4.60
C ALA A 20 5.08 5.41 -5.00
N SER A 21 5.12 6.05 -6.16
CA SER A 21 3.94 6.63 -6.82
C SER A 21 3.56 5.72 -7.97
N VAL A 22 2.35 5.17 -7.94
CA VAL A 22 1.87 4.16 -8.91
C VAL A 22 0.53 4.57 -9.52
N LEU A 23 0.19 3.97 -10.67
CA LEU A 23 -1.15 4.11 -11.23
C LEU A 23 -2.18 3.40 -10.34
N PRO A 24 -3.30 4.07 -9.95
CA PRO A 24 -4.32 3.48 -9.10
C PRO A 24 -4.94 2.19 -9.66
N ASP A 25 -5.29 2.16 -10.95
CA ASP A 25 -6.00 1.03 -11.56
C ASP A 25 -5.18 -0.28 -11.60
N PRO A 26 -3.91 -0.28 -12.06
CA PRO A 26 -3.05 -1.46 -11.96
C PRO A 26 -2.86 -1.95 -10.51
N PHE A 27 -2.69 -1.04 -9.56
CA PHE A 27 -2.51 -1.41 -8.16
C PHE A 27 -3.77 -2.01 -7.54
N ALA A 28 -4.93 -1.42 -7.80
CA ALA A 28 -6.23 -1.96 -7.36
C ALA A 28 -6.48 -3.36 -7.94
N THR A 29 -6.11 -3.57 -9.20
CA THR A 29 -6.22 -4.88 -9.86
C THR A 29 -5.28 -5.89 -9.21
N ALA A 30 -4.02 -5.51 -8.95
CA ALA A 30 -3.05 -6.35 -8.26
C ALA A 30 -3.52 -6.78 -6.86
N LEU A 31 -4.07 -5.85 -6.08
CA LEU A 31 -4.67 -6.15 -4.78
C LEU A 31 -5.87 -7.09 -4.89
N SER A 32 -6.76 -6.86 -5.86
CA SER A 32 -7.91 -7.73 -6.10
C SER A 32 -7.47 -9.15 -6.44
N ASP A 33 -6.49 -9.30 -7.33
CA ASP A 33 -5.96 -10.60 -7.76
C ASP A 33 -5.35 -11.39 -6.59
N LEU A 34 -4.50 -10.73 -5.80
CA LEU A 34 -3.85 -11.36 -4.66
C LEU A 34 -4.84 -11.66 -3.53
N SER A 35 -5.87 -10.82 -3.35
CA SER A 35 -6.87 -11.03 -2.31
C SER A 35 -7.70 -12.31 -2.48
N ALA A 36 -7.76 -12.86 -3.70
CA ALA A 36 -8.47 -14.09 -3.99
C ALA A 36 -7.68 -15.36 -3.63
N VAL A 37 -6.36 -15.26 -3.43
CA VAL A 37 -5.47 -16.43 -3.33
C VAL A 37 -4.49 -16.39 -2.15
N ALA A 38 -4.24 -15.22 -1.57
CA ALA A 38 -3.26 -15.04 -0.50
C ALA A 38 -3.91 -14.65 0.83
N ASN A 39 -3.32 -15.10 1.94
CA ASN A 39 -3.66 -14.59 3.28
C ASN A 39 -2.84 -13.34 3.63
N TYR A 40 -1.61 -13.28 3.14
CA TYR A 40 -0.70 -12.17 3.34
C TYR A 40 -0.07 -11.77 2.00
N ILE A 41 0.06 -10.46 1.77
CA ILE A 41 0.77 -9.92 0.61
C ILE A 41 2.09 -9.36 1.08
N ASN A 42 3.18 -9.83 0.50
CA ASN A 42 4.46 -9.17 0.60
C ASN A 42 4.50 -8.02 -0.41
N PHE A 43 4.82 -6.83 0.10
CA PHE A 43 5.19 -5.69 -0.71
C PHE A 43 6.71 -5.63 -0.73
N ARG A 44 7.29 -5.49 -1.92
CA ARG A 44 8.73 -5.29 -2.11
C ARG A 44 8.95 -4.11 -3.06
N LEU A 45 9.68 -3.11 -2.62
CA LEU A 45 9.95 -1.91 -3.38
C LEU A 45 11.44 -1.79 -3.69
N THR A 46 11.76 -1.60 -4.97
CA THR A 46 13.07 -1.19 -5.48
C THR A 46 12.92 0.10 -6.31
N GLN A 47 14.02 0.66 -6.78
CA GLN A 47 14.02 1.83 -7.69
C GLN A 47 13.23 1.60 -9.00
N ASP A 48 13.09 0.35 -9.43
CA ASP A 48 12.51 -0.02 -10.73
C ASP A 48 11.08 -0.58 -10.64
N ALA A 49 10.69 -1.10 -9.48
CA ALA A 49 9.42 -1.79 -9.33
C ALA A 49 8.88 -1.82 -7.89
N LEU A 50 7.56 -1.74 -7.79
CA LEU A 50 6.79 -2.25 -6.67
C LEU A 50 6.24 -3.64 -7.04
N GLU A 51 6.66 -4.65 -6.30
CA GLU A 51 6.23 -6.03 -6.46
C GLU A 51 5.29 -6.42 -5.32
N LEU A 52 4.12 -6.97 -5.68
CA LEU A 52 3.16 -7.54 -4.75
C LEU A 52 3.10 -9.03 -4.99
N LYS A 53 3.29 -9.83 -3.94
CA LYS A 53 3.29 -11.29 -4.06
C LYS A 53 2.58 -11.94 -2.88
N ASP A 54 2.07 -13.14 -3.13
CA ASP A 54 1.66 -14.03 -2.04
C ASP A 54 2.89 -14.30 -1.15
N ALA A 55 2.81 -13.88 0.11
CA ALA A 55 3.92 -14.00 1.05
C ALA A 55 4.24 -15.45 1.41
N ASP A 56 3.24 -16.33 1.45
CA ASP A 56 3.40 -17.70 1.93
C ASP A 56 3.87 -18.63 0.80
N THR A 57 3.29 -18.52 -0.41
CA THR A 57 3.59 -19.44 -1.51
C THR A 57 4.46 -18.86 -2.62
N GLN A 58 4.49 -17.53 -2.76
CA GLN A 58 5.13 -16.82 -3.87
C GLN A 58 4.68 -17.26 -5.28
N LYS A 59 3.58 -18.04 -5.41
CA LYS A 59 3.09 -18.53 -6.70
C LYS A 59 2.35 -17.48 -7.51
N ARG A 60 1.91 -16.40 -6.87
CA ARG A 60 1.31 -15.23 -7.51
C ARG A 60 2.18 -14.02 -7.23
N ILE A 61 2.63 -13.38 -8.30
CA ILE A 61 3.45 -12.17 -8.27
C ILE A 61 2.86 -11.19 -9.28
N VAL A 62 2.63 -9.97 -8.87
CA VAL A 62 2.22 -8.85 -9.73
C VAL A 62 3.27 -7.76 -9.58
N ARG A 63 3.77 -7.24 -10.71
CA ARG A 63 4.86 -6.27 -10.74
C ARG A 63 4.39 -4.97 -11.38
N LEU A 64 4.41 -3.90 -10.60
CA LEU A 64 4.23 -2.54 -11.09
C LEU A 64 5.62 -1.94 -11.34
N SER A 65 5.95 -1.62 -12.59
CA SER A 65 7.30 -1.20 -12.95
C SER A 65 7.31 0.01 -13.87
N ARG A 66 8.50 0.62 -14.00
CA ARG A 66 8.73 1.69 -14.99
C ARG A 66 8.55 1.16 -16.42
N GLU A 67 8.94 -0.09 -16.67
CA GLU A 67 8.83 -0.75 -17.99
C GLU A 67 7.39 -0.87 -18.50
N ASN A 68 6.43 -1.18 -17.60
CA ASN A 68 5.02 -1.28 -17.95
C ASN A 68 4.23 0.01 -17.63
N ASN A 69 4.94 1.11 -17.33
CA ASN A 69 4.40 2.43 -17.01
C ASN A 69 3.40 2.48 -15.83
N SER A 70 3.38 1.46 -14.98
CA SER A 70 2.49 1.45 -13.80
C SER A 70 3.16 1.97 -12.53
N LEU A 71 4.50 2.05 -12.51
CA LEU A 71 5.26 2.80 -11.52
C LEU A 71 5.69 4.15 -12.11
N LEU A 72 5.16 5.23 -11.54
CA LEU A 72 5.45 6.60 -11.97
C LEU A 72 6.74 7.11 -11.35
N ASP A 73 6.92 6.87 -10.04
CA ASP A 73 8.11 7.24 -9.32
C ASP A 73 8.41 6.29 -8.15
N ALA A 74 9.68 6.21 -7.76
CA ALA A 74 10.14 5.44 -6.61
C ALA A 74 11.35 6.12 -5.97
N SER A 75 11.31 6.23 -4.64
CA SER A 75 12.43 6.67 -3.81
C SER A 75 12.67 5.59 -2.77
N VAL A 76 13.83 4.94 -2.82
CA VAL A 76 14.27 3.90 -1.88
C VAL A 76 15.79 3.74 -1.94
N GLU A 77 16.44 3.58 -0.79
CA GLU A 77 17.84 3.17 -0.74
C GLU A 77 17.93 1.64 -0.77
N GLY A 78 18.36 1.09 -1.90
CA GLY A 78 18.39 -0.36 -2.11
C GLY A 78 16.99 -0.96 -2.28
N GLU A 79 16.52 -1.67 -1.26
CA GLU A 79 15.25 -2.39 -1.27
C GLU A 79 14.62 -2.41 0.12
N VAL A 80 13.29 -2.32 0.16
CA VAL A 80 12.50 -2.58 1.37
C VAL A 80 11.42 -3.62 1.10
N SER A 81 11.08 -4.40 2.11
CA SER A 81 10.04 -5.42 1.99
C SER A 81 9.34 -5.73 3.31
N SER A 82 8.02 -5.88 3.26
CA SER A 82 7.16 -6.20 4.41
C SER A 82 5.90 -6.94 3.99
N ASP A 83 5.38 -7.78 4.89
CA ASP A 83 4.15 -8.55 4.69
C ASP A 83 2.96 -7.88 5.38
N TYR A 84 1.79 -7.96 4.76
CA TYR A 84 0.56 -7.37 5.29
C TYR A 84 -0.63 -8.32 5.11
N ASP A 85 -1.51 -8.35 6.11
CA ASP A 85 -2.71 -9.18 6.10
C ASP A 85 -3.72 -8.66 5.05
N VAL A 86 -4.11 -9.58 4.15
CA VAL A 86 -4.99 -9.29 3.02
C VAL A 86 -6.37 -8.82 3.45
N SER A 87 -6.88 -9.29 4.59
CA SER A 87 -8.22 -8.95 5.06
C SER A 87 -8.41 -7.44 5.26
N TYR A 88 -7.32 -6.72 5.55
CA TYR A 88 -7.29 -5.27 5.70
C TYR A 88 -7.03 -4.51 4.39
N LEU A 89 -6.34 -5.13 3.43
CA LEU A 89 -6.04 -4.55 2.12
C LEU A 89 -7.18 -4.72 1.09
N ALA A 90 -7.89 -5.85 1.14
CA ALA A 90 -8.91 -6.19 0.16
C ALA A 90 -10.01 -5.12 0.01
N PRO A 91 -10.53 -4.50 1.09
CA PRO A 91 -11.52 -3.42 0.97
C PRO A 91 -11.00 -2.18 0.22
N LEU A 92 -9.69 -1.91 0.27
CA LEU A 92 -9.09 -0.74 -0.37
C LEU A 92 -9.09 -0.82 -1.89
N SER A 93 -9.07 -2.02 -2.46
CA SER A 93 -9.06 -2.21 -3.93
C SER A 93 -10.18 -1.42 -4.63
N LYS A 94 -11.37 -1.37 -4.03
CA LYS A 94 -12.51 -0.61 -4.58
C LYS A 94 -12.35 0.89 -4.41
N LEU A 95 -11.81 1.33 -3.27
CA LEU A 95 -11.56 2.75 -2.99
C LEU A 95 -10.48 3.33 -3.91
N ILE A 96 -9.42 2.55 -4.16
CA ILE A 96 -8.28 2.96 -4.99
C ILE A 96 -8.71 3.20 -6.44
N LYS A 97 -9.69 2.46 -6.95
CA LYS A 97 -10.27 2.72 -8.30
C LYS A 97 -10.92 4.10 -8.45
N LEU A 98 -11.22 4.77 -7.34
CA LEU A 98 -11.76 6.14 -7.34
C LEU A 98 -10.67 7.20 -7.21
N ALA A 99 -9.42 6.79 -6.97
CA ALA A 99 -8.30 7.69 -6.73
C ALA A 99 -7.75 8.24 -8.05
N SER A 100 -7.41 9.53 -8.03
CA SER A 100 -6.66 10.20 -9.09
C SER A 100 -5.15 10.02 -8.91
N THR A 101 -4.67 9.89 -7.68
CA THR A 101 -3.27 9.62 -7.35
C THR A 101 -3.17 8.57 -6.24
N LEU A 102 -2.08 7.81 -6.26
CA LEU A 102 -1.79 6.78 -5.28
C LEU A 102 -0.30 6.80 -4.95
N ASP A 103 0.00 7.18 -3.70
CA ASP A 103 1.33 7.10 -3.12
C ASP A 103 1.37 6.03 -2.02
N ILE A 104 2.43 5.24 -2.02
CA ILE A 104 2.67 4.15 -1.07
C ILE A 104 3.97 4.45 -0.35
N TYR A 105 3.92 4.53 0.97
CA TYR A 105 5.08 4.73 1.82
C TYR A 105 5.28 3.49 2.68
N MET A 106 6.50 2.99 2.73
CA MET A 106 6.82 1.73 3.41
C MET A 106 8.29 1.66 3.81
N GLY A 107 8.58 0.65 4.63
CA GLY A 107 9.91 0.18 4.98
C GLY A 107 9.84 -1.28 5.40
N SER A 108 10.98 -1.86 5.76
CA SER A 108 11.03 -3.24 6.25
C SER A 108 10.62 -3.29 7.73
N GLY A 109 9.60 -4.09 8.07
CA GLY A 109 9.12 -4.26 9.43
C GLY A 109 8.40 -3.05 10.05
N ILE A 110 8.03 -2.04 9.25
CA ILE A 110 7.27 -0.87 9.70
C ILE A 110 5.89 -0.84 9.03
N PRO A 111 4.94 -0.02 9.52
CA PRO A 111 3.63 0.11 8.89
C PRO A 111 3.70 0.48 7.40
N LEU A 112 2.67 0.10 6.66
CA LEU A 112 2.36 0.62 5.34
C LEU A 112 1.54 1.89 5.50
N LYS A 113 1.84 2.90 4.69
CA LYS A 113 0.95 4.05 4.49
C LYS A 113 0.54 4.14 3.03
N ILE A 114 -0.76 4.17 2.79
CA ILE A 114 -1.37 4.39 1.46
C ILE A 114 -2.04 5.76 1.48
N ASP A 115 -1.67 6.61 0.53
CA ASP A 115 -2.14 7.98 0.41
C ASP A 115 -2.84 8.17 -0.94
N LEU A 116 -4.17 8.33 -0.87
CA LEU A 116 -5.05 8.41 -2.02
C LEU A 116 -5.47 9.86 -2.22
N GLY A 117 -5.13 10.43 -3.38
CA GLY A 117 -5.78 11.64 -3.86
C GLY A 117 -7.08 11.26 -4.56
N LEU A 118 -8.18 11.92 -4.21
CA LEU A 118 -9.46 11.80 -4.89
C LEU A 118 -9.73 13.04 -5.74
N SER A 119 -10.65 12.93 -6.69
CA SER A 119 -11.17 14.08 -7.44
C SER A 119 -11.72 15.16 -6.50
N ALA A 120 -11.69 16.42 -6.96
CA ALA A 120 -12.14 17.60 -6.20
C ALA A 120 -11.43 17.84 -4.86
N GLY A 121 -10.20 17.34 -4.70
CA GLY A 121 -9.33 17.64 -3.55
C GLY A 121 -9.56 16.76 -2.32
N GLY A 122 -10.37 15.71 -2.44
CA GLY A 122 -10.49 14.70 -1.38
C GLY A 122 -9.17 13.94 -1.18
N ARG A 123 -8.92 13.49 0.05
CA ARG A 123 -7.73 12.70 0.38
C ARG A 123 -8.06 11.63 1.40
N VAL A 124 -7.52 10.43 1.23
CA VAL A 124 -7.62 9.35 2.22
C VAL A 124 -6.21 8.87 2.55
N ILE A 125 -5.88 8.82 3.84
CA ILE A 125 -4.63 8.25 4.33
C ILE A 125 -4.98 7.00 5.13
N TYR A 126 -4.38 5.88 4.75
CA TYR A 126 -4.59 4.58 5.36
C TYR A 126 -3.27 4.04 5.91
N TYR A 127 -3.29 3.53 7.13
CA TYR A 127 -2.14 2.90 7.77
C TYR A 127 -2.45 1.44 8.10
N LEU A 128 -1.47 0.55 7.88
CA LEU A 128 -1.58 -0.87 8.21
C LEU A 128 -0.27 -1.37 8.82
N ALA A 129 -0.35 -1.95 10.01
CA ALA A 129 0.79 -2.58 10.66
C ALA A 129 1.30 -3.77 9.82
N PRO A 130 2.62 -4.02 9.79
CA PRO A 130 3.16 -5.19 9.13
C PRO A 130 2.77 -6.46 9.91
N ARG A 131 2.81 -7.60 9.24
CA ARG A 131 2.81 -8.91 9.89
C ARG A 131 4.04 -8.99 10.81
N ALA A 132 3.81 -9.46 12.04
CA ALA A 132 4.86 -9.73 13.01
C ALA A 132 5.73 -10.94 12.62
#